data_AF-A0AAD6CTL9-F1
#
_entry.id   AF-A0AAD6CTL9-F1
#
_cell.length_a   1.000
_cell.length_b   1.000
_cell.length_c   1.000
_cell.angle_alpha   90.00
_cell.angle_beta   90.00
_cell.angle_gamma   90.00
#
_symmetry.space_group_name_H-M   'P 1'
#
loop_
_entity.id
_entity.type
_entity.pdbx_description
1 polymer ?
#
loop_
_entity_poly.entity_id
_entity_poly.type
_entity_poly.pdbx_seq_one_letter_code
_entity_poly.pdbx_strand_id
1 'polypeptide(L)' 'MALTALPLELFALICGHRERVDWFALRIPCRAAFSNTFEVFAKRYYTSLRLLLTTESLRRLERIAADDTLRPFVQEL' A
#
# COMPACT_ATOMS: atom_id res chain seq x y z
N MET A 1 -15.31 14.17 -9.17
CA MET A 1 -13.84 14.09 -9.00
C MET A 1 -13.25 13.26 -10.13
N ALA A 2 -12.44 13.86 -11.00
CA ALA A 2 -11.96 13.23 -12.24
C ALA A 2 -10.99 12.06 -12.02
N LEU A 3 -10.21 12.08 -10.93
CA LEU A 3 -9.19 11.06 -10.64
C LEU A 3 -9.79 9.69 -10.31
N THR A 4 -10.88 9.62 -9.54
CA THR A 4 -11.53 8.33 -9.20
C THR A 4 -12.34 7.74 -10.36
N ALA A 5 -12.54 8.50 -11.43
CA ALA A 5 -13.18 8.04 -12.66
C ALA A 5 -12.19 7.44 -13.66
N LEU A 6 -10.88 7.55 -13.39
CA LEU A 6 -9.86 6.92 -14.22
C LEU A 6 -9.85 5.40 -13.99
N PRO A 7 -9.54 4.61 -15.03
CA PRO A 7 -9.14 3.22 -14.88
C PRO A 7 -8.04 3.07 -13.84
N LEU A 8 -8.08 1.98 -13.09
CA LEU A 8 -7.17 1.72 -11.98
C LEU A 8 -5.70 1.71 -12.44
N GLU A 9 -5.42 1.21 -13.64
CA GLU A 9 -4.10 1.12 -14.23
C GLU A 9 -3.50 2.52 -14.44
N LEU A 10 -4.31 3.45 -14.97
CA LEU A 10 -3.89 4.84 -15.18
C LEU A 10 -3.72 5.57 -13.85
N PHE A 11 -4.63 5.35 -12.89
CA PHE A 11 -4.50 5.91 -11.56
C PHE A 11 -3.22 5.41 -10.87
N ALA A 12 -2.95 4.11 -10.92
CA ALA A 12 -1.77 3.49 -10.36
C ALA A 12 -0.47 3.95 -11.04
N LEU A 13 -0.49 4.18 -12.35
CA LEU A 13 0.65 4.72 -13.10
C LEU A 13 0.96 6.15 -12.63
N ILE A 14 -0.06 7.02 -12.58
CA ILE A 14 0.09 8.41 -12.12
C ILE A 14 0.61 8.46 -10.68
N CYS A 15 0.02 7.66 -9.78
CA CYS A 15 0.44 7.62 -8.39
C CYS A 15 1.80 6.93 -8.20
N GLY A 16 2.14 5.99 -9.08
CA GLY A 16 3.39 5.26 -9.07
C GLY A 16 4.62 6.10 -9.45
N HIS A 17 4.41 7.27 -10.05
CA HIS A 17 5.46 8.29 -10.28
C HIS A 17 5.74 9.16 -9.04
N ARG A 18 4.98 8.99 -7.96
CA ARG A 18 5.17 9.71 -6.70
C ARG A 18 5.83 8.82 -5.66
N GLU A 19 6.39 9.45 -4.63
CA GLU A 19 6.94 8.71 -3.50
C GLU A 19 5.82 8.01 -2.72
N ARG A 20 6.19 6.99 -1.93
CA ARG A 20 5.24 6.23 -1.11
C ARG A 20 4.36 7.13 -0.25
N VAL A 21 4.94 8.21 0.29
CA VAL A 21 4.25 9.16 1.17
C VAL A 21 3.12 9.88 0.44
N ASP A 22 3.37 10.35 -0.78
CA ASP A 22 2.38 11.04 -1.59
C ASP A 22 1.22 10.12 -2.00
N TRP A 23 1.54 8.88 -2.39
CA TRP A 23 0.49 7.92 -2.74
C TRP A 23 -0.34 7.54 -1.50
N PHE A 24 0.30 7.41 -0.34
CA PHE A 24 -0.44 7.22 0.91
C PHE A 24 -1.35 8.43 1.21
N ALA A 25 -0.85 9.65 1.06
CA ALA A 25 -1.60 10.89 1.28
C ALA A 25 -2.83 10.99 0.38
N LEU A 26 -2.73 10.59 -0.90
CA LEU A 26 -3.87 10.57 -1.84
C LEU A 26 -5.00 9.62 -1.43
N ARG A 27 -4.70 8.61 -0.61
CA ARG A 27 -5.67 7.62 -0.13
C ARG A 27 -6.38 8.03 1.16
N ILE A 28 -5.90 9.05 1.86
CA ILE A 28 -6.52 9.56 3.09
C ILE A 28 -7.85 10.30 2.81
N PRO A 29 -7.93 11.27 1.86
CA PRO A 29 -9.11 12.12 1.73
C PRO A 29 -10.28 11.45 1.00
N CYS A 30 -10.07 10.32 0.31
CA CYS A 30 -11.10 9.72 -0.54
C CYS A 30 -11.19 8.20 -0.36
N ARG A 31 -12.33 7.72 0.17
CA ARG A 31 -12.60 6.29 0.36
C ARG A 31 -12.60 5.50 -0.96
N ALA A 32 -13.16 6.07 -2.03
CA ALA A 32 -13.16 5.42 -3.34
C ALA A 32 -11.73 5.24 -3.88
N ALA A 33 -10.87 6.26 -3.73
CA ALA A 33 -9.46 6.15 -4.07
C ALA A 33 -8.75 5.10 -3.21
N PHE A 34 -9.00 5.08 -1.90
CA PHE A 34 -8.46 4.06 -1.00
C PHE A 34 -8.86 2.65 -1.45
N SER A 35 -10.15 2.39 -1.63
CA SER A 35 -10.68 1.08 -1.98
C SER A 35 -10.19 0.59 -3.33
N ASN A 36 -10.25 1.45 -4.36
CA ASN A 36 -9.86 1.07 -5.72
C ASN A 36 -8.37 0.76 -5.82
N THR A 37 -7.53 1.42 -5.01
CA THR A 37 -6.07 1.35 -5.13
C THR A 37 -5.41 0.49 -4.07
N PHE A 38 -6.21 -0.08 -3.15
CA PHE A 38 -5.71 -0.84 -2.02
C PHE A 38 -4.78 -1.96 -2.46
N GLU A 39 -5.25 -2.81 -3.38
CA GLU A 39 -4.53 -3.99 -3.83
C GLU A 39 -3.21 -3.64 -4.53
N VAL A 40 -3.23 -2.69 -5.47
CA VAL A 40 -2.03 -2.29 -6.22
C VAL A 40 -0.97 -1.70 -5.31
N PHE A 41 -1.39 -0.85 -4.37
CA PHE A 41 -0.49 -0.28 -3.38
C PHE A 41 0.05 -1.34 -2.40
N ALA A 42 -0.80 -2.27 -1.97
CA ALA A 42 -0.41 -3.35 -1.08
C ALA A 42 0.67 -4.23 -1.74
N LYS A 43 0.43 -4.67 -2.99
CA LYS A 43 1.42 -5.39 -3.81
C LYS A 43 2.73 -4.60 -3.98
N ARG A 44 2.66 -3.28 -4.14
CA ARG A 44 3.88 -2.47 -4.34
C ARG A 44 4.71 -2.30 -3.07
N TYR A 45 4.08 -2.13 -1.91
CA TYR A 45 4.78 -1.70 -0.69
C TYR A 45 4.84 -2.73 0.44
N TYR A 46 4.09 -3.82 0.35
CA TYR A 46 4.02 -4.87 1.39
C TYR A 46 4.58 -6.22 0.94
N THR A 47 4.83 -6.41 -0.36
CA THR A 47 5.42 -7.65 -0.88
C THR A 47 6.86 -7.87 -0.45
N SER A 48 7.70 -6.84 -0.51
CA SER A 48 9.09 -6.92 -0.04
C SER A 48 9.36 -5.82 0.99
N LEU A 49 9.16 -6.14 2.27
CA LEU A 49 9.40 -5.21 3.38
C LEU A 49 10.91 -5.14 3.69
N ARG A 50 11.53 -3.99 3.39
CA ARG A 50 12.89 -3.67 3.85
C ARG A 50 12.80 -3.02 5.22
N LEU A 51 13.21 -3.75 6.25
CA LEU A 51 13.15 -3.33 7.64
C LEU A 51 14.55 -3.38 8.26
N LEU A 52 14.90 -2.40 9.08
CA LEU A 52 16.06 -2.50 9.95
C LEU A 52 15.77 -3.54 11.02
N LEU A 53 16.75 -4.39 11.35
CA LEU A 53 16.55 -5.50 12.30
C LEU A 53 16.56 -4.98 13.75
N THR A 54 15.45 -4.37 14.14
CA THR A 54 15.19 -3.85 15.49
C THR A 54 13.94 -4.50 16.05
N THR A 55 13.83 -4.56 17.37
CA THR A 55 12.63 -5.10 18.05
C THR A 55 11.35 -4.43 17.57
N GLU A 56 11.37 -3.12 17.34
CA GLU A 56 10.19 -2.39 16.87
C GLU A 56 9.82 -2.75 15.43
N SER A 57 10.81 -2.90 14.55
CA SER A 57 10.57 -3.36 13.18
C SER A 57 10.00 -4.78 13.13
N LEU A 58 10.47 -5.67 14.00
CA LEU A 58 9.95 -7.04 14.10
C LEU A 58 8.51 -7.06 14.61
N ARG A 59 8.19 -6.31 15.67
CA ARG A 59 6.79 -6.14 16.13
C ARG A 59 5.89 -5.55 15.06
N ARG A 60 6.41 -4.62 14.26
CA ARG A 60 5.66 -4.06 13.12
C ARG A 60 5.43 -5.13 12.05
N LEU A 61 6.42 -5.96 11.75
CA LEU A 61 6.27 -7.07 10.81
C LEU A 61 5.23 -8.08 11.31
N GLU A 62 5.28 -8.48 12.58
CA GLU A 62 4.28 -9.35 13.21
C GLU A 62 2.86 -8.78 13.07
N ARG A 63 2.67 -7.49 13.35
CA ARG A 63 1.37 -6.83 13.17
C ARG A 63 0.88 -6.85 11.73
N ILE A 64 1.77 -6.65 10.77
CA ILE A 64 1.40 -6.70 9.33
C ILE A 64 1.05 -8.14 8.93
N ALA A 65 1.81 -9.13 9.40
CA ALA A 65 1.58 -10.54 9.10
C ALA A 65 0.29 -11.08 9.74
N ALA A 66 -0.13 -10.50 10.88
CA ALA A 66 -1.38 -10.83 11.57
C ALA A 66 -2.61 -10.09 11.01
N ASP A 67 -2.43 -9.10 10.13
CA ASP A 67 -3.53 -8.34 9.55
C ASP A 67 -4.11 -9.09 8.35
N ASP A 68 -5.37 -9.54 8.44
CA ASP A 68 -6.03 -10.34 7.39
C ASP A 68 -6.10 -9.62 6.03
N THR A 69 -6.07 -8.29 6.02
CA THR A 69 -6.12 -7.49 4.78
C THR A 69 -4.75 -7.35 4.13
N LEU A 70 -3.67 -7.33 4.91
CA LEU A 70 -2.29 -7.15 4.43
C LEU A 70 -1.54 -8.45 4.26
N ARG A 71 -1.86 -9.47 5.06
CA ARG A 71 -1.24 -10.81 5.04
C ARG A 71 -1.13 -11.41 3.63
N PRO A 72 -2.15 -11.34 2.75
CA PRO A 72 -2.04 -11.89 1.40
C PRO A 72 -0.95 -11.24 0.53
N PHE A 73 -0.48 -10.05 0.92
CA PHE A 73 0.49 -9.27 0.16
C PHE A 73 1.91 -9.36 0.71
N VAL A 74 2.12 -9.96 1.87
CA VAL A 74 3.45 -10.14 2.48
C VAL A 74 4.04 -11.45 1.96
N GLN A 75 5.25 -11.40 1.38
CA GLN A 75 5.98 -12.64 1.09
C GLN A 75 6.49 -13.25 2.39
N GLU A 76 6.17 -14.52 2.61
CA GLU A 76 6.87 -15.35 3.60
C GLU A 76 8.31 -15.56 3.10
N LEU A 77 9.29 -15.31 3.98
CA LEU A 77 10.71 -15.49 3.72
C LEU A 77 11.13 -16.95 3.91
#